data_AF-A0A2U0S3F9-F1
#
_entry.id   AF-A0A2U0S3F9-F1
#
_cell.length_a   1.000
_cell.length_b   1.000
_cell.length_c   1.000
_cell.angle_alpha   90.00
_cell.angle_beta   90.00
_cell.angle_gamma   90.00
#
_symmetry.space_group_name_H-M   'P 1'
#
loop_
_entity.id
_entity.type
_entity.pdbx_description
1 polymer ?
#
loop_
_entity_poly.entity_id
_entity_poly.type
_entity_poly.pdbx_seq_one_letter_code
_entity_poly.pdbx_strand_id
1 'polypeptide(L)'
;ELQQVTTIKYVARAPRGKEVEDLTFKEIEKALKEKVPLEKVKGKRRKEQPQLQPQPQLQKAPKPQQPQQRRKKLVPKQIVESAKELNGTLEAVLLNKDMKQVERMPVRELAAKLQQLTDIDTVVFDGVITQRLVDIAAERNVNYLVAARISKAMKQPLKVKLMTFEEILE
;
A
#
# COMPACT_ATOMS: atom_id res chain seq x y z
N GLU A 1 -12.03 10.87 -29.32
CA GLU A 1 -11.79 12.31 -29.52
C GLU A 1 -11.30 12.98 -28.24
N LEU A 2 -12.07 13.06 -27.14
CA LEU A 2 -11.59 13.73 -25.91
C LEU A 2 -10.30 13.14 -25.29
N GLN A 3 -10.10 11.82 -25.40
CA GLN A 3 -8.89 11.14 -24.91
C GLN A 3 -7.61 11.54 -25.66
N GLN A 4 -7.71 12.09 -26.87
CA GLN A 4 -6.56 12.51 -27.68
C GLN A 4 -6.11 13.93 -27.33
N VAL A 5 -7.00 14.74 -26.77
CA VAL A 5 -6.74 16.16 -26.46
C VAL A 5 -6.34 16.34 -24.99
N THR A 6 -6.73 15.42 -24.10
CA THR A 6 -6.43 15.54 -22.67
C THR A 6 -6.33 14.21 -21.92
N THR A 7 -5.64 14.22 -20.78
CA THR A 7 -5.47 13.05 -19.91
C THR A 7 -6.71 12.83 -19.04
N ILE A 8 -7.51 11.82 -19.37
CA ILE A 8 -8.74 11.48 -18.65
C ILE A 8 -8.43 10.47 -17.53
N LYS A 9 -8.63 10.87 -16.27
CA LYS A 9 -8.34 10.02 -15.09
C LYS A 9 -9.49 9.07 -14.72
N TYR A 10 -10.73 9.49 -14.91
CA TYR A 10 -11.92 8.72 -14.53
C TYR A 10 -13.05 8.89 -15.56
N VAL A 11 -13.88 7.85 -15.69
CA VAL A 11 -15.09 7.85 -16.53
C VAL A 11 -16.26 7.35 -15.70
N ALA A 12 -17.30 8.16 -15.59
CA ALA A 12 -18.62 7.72 -15.15
C ALA A 12 -19.46 7.38 -16.38
N ARG A 13 -20.34 6.38 -16.28
CA ARG A 13 -21.28 6.02 -17.36
C ARG A 13 -22.69 6.02 -16.81
N ALA A 14 -23.63 6.41 -17.68
CA ALA A 14 -25.04 6.26 -17.39
C ALA A 14 -25.40 4.77 -17.19
N PRO A 15 -26.39 4.46 -16.34
CA PRO A 15 -26.98 3.13 -16.24
C PRO A 15 -27.50 2.63 -17.60
N ARG A 16 -27.56 1.31 -17.76
CA ARG A 16 -27.96 0.67 -19.02
C ARG A 16 -29.37 1.11 -19.44
N GLY A 17 -29.51 1.53 -20.69
CA GLY A 17 -30.80 1.95 -21.27
C GLY A 17 -31.21 3.39 -20.98
N LYS A 18 -30.34 4.20 -20.36
CA LYS A 18 -30.55 5.65 -20.20
C LYS A 18 -29.42 6.43 -20.85
N GLU A 19 -29.76 7.57 -21.44
CA GLU A 19 -28.79 8.53 -21.94
C GLU A 19 -28.33 9.47 -20.82
N VAL A 20 -27.22 10.19 -21.05
CA VAL A 20 -26.64 11.08 -20.03
C VAL A 20 -27.54 12.28 -19.74
N GLU A 21 -28.35 12.68 -20.71
CA GLU A 21 -29.23 13.85 -20.63
C GLU A 21 -30.51 13.54 -19.82
N ASP A 22 -30.91 12.27 -19.73
CA ASP A 22 -32.11 11.81 -19.02
C ASP A 22 -31.86 11.48 -17.54
N LEU A 23 -30.66 11.74 -17.01
CA LEU A 23 -30.32 11.38 -15.63
C LEU A 23 -30.82 12.43 -14.64
N THR A 24 -31.52 11.97 -13.61
CA THR A 24 -31.87 12.81 -12.47
C THR A 24 -30.64 13.12 -11.60
N PHE A 25 -30.67 14.21 -10.83
CA PHE A 25 -29.56 14.63 -9.96
C PHE A 25 -29.00 13.50 -9.08
N LYS A 26 -29.89 12.67 -8.51
CA LYS A 26 -29.51 11.52 -7.67
C LYS A 26 -28.75 10.44 -8.46
N GLU A 27 -29.11 10.24 -9.71
CA GLU A 27 -28.47 9.25 -10.60
C GLU A 27 -27.11 9.74 -11.10
N ILE A 28 -26.96 11.03 -11.36
CA ILE A 28 -25.68 11.65 -11.70
C ILE A 28 -24.71 11.52 -10.53
N GLU A 29 -25.16 11.85 -9.31
CA GLU A 29 -24.31 11.74 -8.11
C GLU A 29 -23.85 10.29 -7.88
N LYS A 30 -24.78 9.33 -8.06
CA LYS A 30 -24.46 7.90 -7.96
C LYS A 30 -23.43 7.48 -9.03
N ALA A 31 -23.63 7.86 -10.29
CA ALA A 31 -22.71 7.53 -11.38
C ALA A 31 -21.31 8.14 -11.18
N LEU A 32 -21.22 9.35 -10.61
CA LEU A 32 -19.95 10.00 -10.28
C LEU A 32 -19.23 9.33 -9.10
N LYS A 33 -19.97 8.83 -8.10
CA LYS A 33 -19.40 8.02 -7.01
C LYS A 33 -18.88 6.68 -7.52
N GLU A 34 -19.57 6.07 -8.48
CA GLU A 34 -19.20 4.80 -9.12
C GLU A 34 -18.24 4.96 -10.33
N LYS A 35 -17.60 6.13 -10.50
CA LYS A 35 -16.69 6.40 -11.62
C LYS A 35 -15.53 5.40 -11.66
N VAL A 36 -15.22 4.91 -12.86
CA VAL A 36 -14.20 3.88 -13.09
C VAL A 36 -12.97 4.50 -13.76
N PRO A 37 -11.74 4.13 -13.37
CA PRO A 37 -10.55 4.56 -14.09
C PRO A 37 -10.58 4.03 -15.54
N LEU A 38 -10.18 4.89 -16.48
CA LEU A 38 -10.27 4.67 -17.93
C LEU A 38 -9.60 3.36 -18.39
N GLU A 39 -8.57 2.91 -17.67
CA GLU A 39 -7.79 1.70 -17.93
C GLU A 39 -8.65 0.41 -17.88
N LYS A 40 -9.67 0.36 -17.02
CA LYS A 40 -10.56 -0.82 -16.89
C LYS A 40 -11.64 -0.88 -17.97
N VAL A 41 -11.89 0.21 -18.69
CA VAL A 41 -12.99 0.32 -19.66
C VAL A 41 -12.60 -0.19 -21.05
N LYS A 42 -11.30 -0.16 -21.41
CA LYS A 42 -10.80 -0.66 -22.71
C LYS A 42 -10.96 -2.17 -22.91
N GLY A 43 -11.10 -2.96 -21.84
CA GLY A 43 -11.16 -4.43 -21.90
C GLY A 43 -12.50 -5.05 -22.29
N LYS A 44 -13.55 -4.28 -22.58
CA LYS A 44 -14.91 -4.78 -22.87
C LYS A 44 -15.44 -4.47 -24.28
N ARG A 45 -14.57 -4.41 -25.30
CA ARG A 45 -15.05 -4.44 -26.70
C ARG A 45 -15.29 -5.90 -27.13
N ARG A 46 -16.58 -6.24 -27.21
CA ARG A 46 -17.26 -7.33 -27.94
C ARG A 46 -16.34 -8.36 -28.62
N LYS A 47 -16.43 -9.62 -28.18
CA LYS A 47 -16.13 -10.78 -29.04
C LYS A 47 -17.44 -11.23 -29.68
N GLU A 48 -17.63 -10.87 -30.95
CA GLU A 48 -18.50 -11.61 -31.86
C GLU A 48 -17.77 -12.91 -32.21
N GLN A 49 -18.46 -14.04 -32.13
CA GLN A 49 -17.94 -15.36 -32.50
C GLN A 49 -17.97 -15.48 -34.03
N PRO A 50 -16.96 -16.13 -34.63
CA PRO A 50 -17.27 -17.37 -35.35
C PRO A 50 -16.41 -18.54 -34.88
N GLN A 51 -17.04 -19.71 -34.81
CA GLN A 51 -16.40 -21.02 -34.60
C GLN A 51 -15.50 -21.37 -35.79
N LEU A 52 -14.38 -22.06 -35.56
CA LEU A 52 -13.88 -23.17 -36.39
C LEU A 52 -12.66 -23.85 -35.72
N GLN A 53 -12.89 -25.11 -35.34
CA GLN A 53 -12.00 -26.27 -35.18
C GLN A 53 -10.90 -26.31 -34.10
N PRO A 54 -10.76 -27.46 -33.39
CA PRO A 54 -9.74 -27.68 -32.37
C PRO A 54 -8.50 -28.38 -32.95
N GLN A 55 -7.30 -27.80 -32.79
CA GLN A 55 -6.03 -28.52 -32.94
C GLN A 55 -4.91 -27.99 -32.02
N PRO A 56 -3.90 -28.83 -31.71
CA PRO A 56 -3.30 -28.93 -30.39
C PRO A 56 -1.89 -28.33 -30.26
N GLN A 57 -1.58 -27.94 -29.02
CA GLN A 57 -0.26 -27.72 -28.39
C GLN A 57 0.84 -27.03 -29.22
N LEU A 58 1.20 -25.80 -28.87
CA LEU A 58 2.43 -25.46 -28.13
C LEU A 58 2.52 -23.92 -27.99
N GLN A 59 3.26 -23.48 -26.98
CA GLN A 59 3.56 -22.09 -26.60
C GLN A 59 2.53 -21.40 -25.69
N LYS A 60 2.65 -21.75 -24.40
CA LYS A 60 2.23 -20.90 -23.29
C LYS A 60 3.02 -19.58 -23.39
N ALA A 61 2.46 -18.58 -24.06
CA ALA A 61 2.95 -17.20 -23.96
C ALA A 61 2.77 -16.73 -22.49
N PRO A 62 3.77 -16.02 -21.93
CA PRO A 62 3.86 -15.76 -20.51
C PRO A 62 2.70 -14.88 -20.05
N LYS A 63 2.00 -15.35 -19.02
CA LYS A 63 1.10 -14.52 -18.24
C LYS A 63 1.89 -13.28 -17.77
N PRO A 64 1.41 -12.05 -18.02
CA PRO A 64 1.96 -10.88 -17.35
C PRO A 64 1.93 -11.16 -15.85
N GLN A 65 3.12 -11.05 -15.29
CA GLN A 65 3.49 -11.43 -13.95
C GLN A 65 2.47 -10.90 -12.95
N GLN A 66 1.99 -11.80 -12.08
CA GLN A 66 1.39 -11.45 -10.80
C GLN A 66 2.19 -10.29 -10.20
N PRO A 67 1.56 -9.21 -9.67
CA PRO A 67 2.29 -8.21 -8.94
C PRO A 67 2.87 -8.89 -7.72
N GLN A 68 4.14 -9.24 -7.87
CA GLN A 68 5.13 -9.58 -6.90
C GLN A 68 4.63 -10.57 -5.86
N GLN A 69 5.12 -11.81 -6.01
CA GLN A 69 5.70 -12.55 -4.90
C GLN A 69 5.79 -11.61 -3.70
N ARG A 70 5.03 -11.89 -2.63
CA ARG A 70 5.46 -11.56 -1.28
C ARG A 70 6.89 -12.09 -1.26
N ARG A 71 7.87 -11.27 -1.68
CA ARG A 71 9.28 -11.50 -1.46
C ARG A 71 9.23 -11.77 0.01
N LYS A 72 9.43 -13.03 0.41
CA LYS A 72 9.64 -13.38 1.80
C LYS A 72 10.71 -12.40 2.19
N LYS A 73 10.33 -11.28 2.80
CA LYS A 73 11.31 -10.30 3.22
C LYS A 73 12.08 -11.16 4.18
N LEU A 74 13.36 -11.39 3.91
CA LEU A 74 14.24 -11.77 4.99
C LEU A 74 14.24 -10.55 5.90
N VAL A 75 13.17 -10.41 6.70
CA VAL A 75 13.21 -9.63 7.91
C VAL A 75 14.26 -10.36 8.73
N PRO A 76 15.39 -9.70 9.02
CA PRO A 76 16.40 -10.28 9.90
C PRO A 76 15.71 -10.83 11.13
N LYS A 77 16.15 -12.00 11.60
CA LYS A 77 15.57 -12.65 12.79
C LYS A 77 15.47 -11.69 13.98
N GLN A 78 16.44 -10.79 14.10
CA GLN A 78 16.50 -9.75 15.11
C GLN A 78 15.26 -8.82 15.12
N ILE A 79 14.68 -8.45 13.96
CA ILE A 79 13.44 -7.67 13.92
C ILE A 79 12.27 -8.49 14.46
N VAL A 80 12.20 -9.77 14.09
CA VAL A 80 11.14 -10.69 14.51
C VAL A 80 11.22 -10.96 16.02
N GLU A 81 12.43 -11.11 16.54
CA GLU A 81 12.70 -11.28 17.96
C GLU A 81 12.31 -10.02 18.74
N SER A 82 12.79 -8.85 18.34
CA SER A 82 12.39 -7.59 18.97
C SER A 82 10.88 -7.35 18.85
N ALA A 83 10.24 -7.65 17.72
CA ALA A 83 8.79 -7.51 17.59
C ALA A 83 8.01 -8.40 18.57
N LYS A 84 8.50 -9.62 18.85
CA LYS A 84 7.90 -10.52 19.85
C LYS A 84 8.11 -10.03 21.27
N GLU A 85 9.31 -9.55 21.59
CA GLU A 85 9.65 -9.04 22.92
C GLU A 85 8.93 -7.74 23.25
N LEU A 86 8.71 -6.89 22.24
CA LEU A 86 8.08 -5.58 22.44
C LEU A 86 6.55 -5.69 22.52
N ASN A 87 5.94 -6.76 22.00
CA ASN A 87 4.49 -6.91 21.98
C ASN A 87 3.91 -6.98 23.40
N GLY A 88 3.25 -5.91 23.84
CA GLY A 88 2.68 -5.76 25.18
C GLY A 88 3.57 -5.00 26.17
N THR A 89 4.78 -4.57 25.79
CA THR A 89 5.67 -3.81 26.69
C THR A 89 5.59 -2.29 26.48
N LEU A 90 4.96 -1.82 25.40
CA LEU A 90 4.94 -0.39 25.02
C LEU A 90 6.34 0.22 24.88
N GLU A 91 7.31 -0.59 24.49
CA GLU A 91 8.67 -0.17 24.21
C GLU A 91 8.95 -0.07 22.70
N ALA A 92 10.05 0.60 22.38
CA ALA A 92 10.55 0.83 21.05
C ALA A 92 12.03 0.46 20.99
N VAL A 93 12.43 -0.15 19.87
CA VAL A 93 13.79 -0.47 19.52
C VAL A 93 14.14 0.22 18.21
N LEU A 94 15.27 0.91 18.22
CA LEU A 94 15.84 1.60 17.07
C LEU A 94 16.92 0.71 16.45
N LEU A 95 16.88 0.53 15.14
CA LEU A 95 17.79 -0.32 14.39
C LEU A 95 18.53 0.50 13.32
N ASN A 96 19.81 0.22 13.16
CA ASN A 96 20.63 0.80 12.09
C ASN A 96 20.50 0.00 10.78
N LYS A 97 21.26 0.39 9.74
CA LYS A 97 21.29 -0.28 8.42
C LYS A 97 21.74 -1.75 8.50
N ASP A 98 22.58 -2.09 9.49
CA ASP A 98 23.04 -3.46 9.75
C ASP A 98 22.03 -4.29 10.55
N MET A 99 20.84 -3.74 10.82
CA MET A 99 19.78 -4.38 11.57
C MET A 99 20.19 -4.73 13.01
N LYS A 100 21.16 -3.96 13.53
CA LYS A 100 21.59 -4.01 14.93
C LYS A 100 20.80 -2.99 15.75
N GLN A 101 20.44 -3.40 16.95
CA GLN A 101 19.83 -2.55 17.96
C GLN A 101 20.81 -1.45 18.39
N VAL A 102 20.40 -0.21 18.16
CA VAL A 102 21.11 1.00 18.59
C VAL A 102 20.67 1.36 20.00
N GLU A 103 19.36 1.44 20.23
CA GLU A 103 18.79 1.89 21.51
C GLU A 103 17.41 1.25 21.72
N ARG A 104 17.04 1.03 23.00
CA ARG A 104 15.70 0.61 23.44
C ARG A 104 15.16 1.61 24.45
N MET A 105 13.89 1.98 24.31
CA MET A 105 13.25 3.01 25.13
C MET A 105 11.73 2.84 25.15
N PRO A 106 11.01 3.44 26.11
CA PRO A 106 9.55 3.47 26.07
C PRO A 106 9.02 4.29 24.89
N VAL A 107 7.87 3.88 24.32
CA VAL A 107 7.23 4.57 23.17
C VAL A 107 6.92 6.04 23.43
N ARG A 108 6.71 6.42 24.69
CA ARG A 108 6.47 7.82 25.09
C ARG A 108 7.66 8.73 24.75
N GLU A 109 8.88 8.21 24.85
CA GLU A 109 10.11 8.95 24.62
C GLU A 109 10.62 8.83 23.18
N LEU A 110 10.13 7.83 22.44
CA LEU A 110 10.51 7.56 21.05
C LEU A 110 10.42 8.81 20.17
N ALA A 111 9.35 9.60 20.27
CA ALA A 111 9.16 10.77 19.42
C ALA A 111 10.24 11.85 19.64
N ALA A 112 10.70 12.04 20.89
CA ALA A 112 11.74 13.02 21.21
C ALA A 112 13.13 12.50 20.82
N LYS A 113 13.40 11.22 21.10
CA LYS A 113 14.69 10.59 20.80
C LYS A 113 14.91 10.38 19.30
N LEU A 114 13.88 10.04 18.55
CA LEU A 114 13.95 9.93 17.09
C LEU A 114 14.30 11.28 16.45
N GLN A 115 13.98 12.40 17.08
CA GLN A 115 14.41 13.73 16.63
C GLN A 115 15.88 14.01 16.94
N GLN A 116 16.44 13.45 18.01
CA GLN A 116 17.83 13.71 18.43
C GLN A 116 18.84 12.78 17.74
N LEU A 117 18.45 11.53 17.51
CA LEU A 117 19.29 10.51 16.90
C LEU A 117 19.23 10.61 15.37
N THR A 118 20.41 10.53 14.74
CA THR A 118 20.59 10.44 13.30
C THR A 118 21.22 9.08 12.95
N ASP A 119 20.96 8.53 11.75
CA ASP A 119 21.37 7.17 11.29
C ASP A 119 20.53 5.97 11.78
N ILE A 120 19.23 6.17 11.95
CA ILE A 120 18.28 5.06 12.18
C ILE A 120 17.62 4.68 10.85
N ASP A 121 17.68 3.40 10.51
CA ASP A 121 17.08 2.88 9.27
C ASP A 121 15.70 2.28 9.54
N THR A 122 15.57 1.54 10.64
CA THR A 122 14.37 0.79 11.00
C THR A 122 13.97 1.10 12.43
N VAL A 123 12.68 1.34 12.66
CA VAL A 123 12.12 1.58 14.00
C VAL A 123 11.05 0.53 14.26
N VAL A 124 11.16 -0.16 15.39
CA VAL A 124 10.21 -1.19 15.82
C VAL A 124 9.62 -0.75 17.15
N PHE A 125 8.30 -0.63 17.27
CA PHE A 125 7.71 -0.21 18.53
C PHE A 125 6.32 -0.77 18.77
N ASP A 126 6.01 -1.05 20.03
CA ASP A 126 4.70 -1.56 20.41
C ASP A 126 3.72 -0.41 20.64
N GLY A 127 3.02 -0.04 19.57
CA GLY A 127 2.05 1.04 19.62
C GLY A 127 1.31 1.25 18.31
N VAL A 128 0.63 2.39 18.25
CA VAL A 128 -0.12 2.80 17.05
C VAL A 128 0.75 3.75 16.23
N ILE A 129 0.91 3.44 14.96
CA ILE A 129 1.55 4.36 14.01
C ILE A 129 0.61 5.55 13.77
N THR A 130 1.06 6.73 14.17
CA THR A 130 0.39 8.01 13.95
C THR A 130 1.07 8.80 12.83
N GLN A 131 0.36 9.76 12.24
CA GLN A 131 0.91 10.64 11.21
C GLN A 131 2.17 11.37 11.70
N ARG A 132 2.17 11.90 12.94
CA ARG A 132 3.31 12.60 13.54
C ARG A 132 4.57 11.72 13.58
N LEU A 133 4.45 10.45 13.96
CA LEU A 133 5.59 9.52 13.97
C LEU A 133 6.11 9.25 12.56
N VAL A 134 5.21 9.14 11.59
CA VAL A 134 5.59 8.98 10.17
C VAL A 134 6.32 10.21 9.64
N ASP A 135 5.86 11.41 10.00
CA ASP A 135 6.49 12.65 9.57
C ASP A 135 7.91 12.75 10.14
N ILE A 136 8.09 12.50 11.45
CA ILE A 136 9.42 12.48 12.09
C ILE A 136 10.32 11.41 11.45
N ALA A 137 9.78 10.22 11.19
CA ALA A 137 10.51 9.15 10.53
C ALA A 137 10.94 9.54 9.10
N ALA A 138 10.07 10.24 8.35
CA ALA A 138 10.36 10.71 7.00
C ALA A 138 11.43 11.81 6.98
N GLU A 139 11.44 12.70 7.97
CA GLU A 139 12.48 13.74 8.14
C GLU A 139 13.85 13.14 8.47
N ARG A 140 13.86 12.01 9.19
CA ARG A 140 15.08 11.32 9.63
C ARG A 140 15.55 10.21 8.69
N ASN A 141 14.93 10.08 7.50
CA ASN A 141 15.22 9.04 6.49
C ASN A 141 15.12 7.60 7.01
N VAL A 142 14.15 7.34 7.91
CA VAL A 142 13.81 5.98 8.32
C VAL A 142 13.12 5.27 7.16
N ASN A 143 13.67 4.15 6.71
CA ASN A 143 13.11 3.37 5.60
C ASN A 143 11.98 2.46 6.05
N TYR A 144 12.02 1.97 7.28
CA TYR A 144 11.07 0.98 7.79
C TYR A 144 10.51 1.38 9.15
N LEU A 145 9.19 1.40 9.23
CA LEU A 145 8.47 1.66 10.46
C LEU A 145 7.59 0.45 10.78
N VAL A 146 7.91 -0.23 11.87
CA VAL A 146 7.24 -1.44 12.31
C VAL A 146 6.50 -1.14 13.61
N ALA A 147 5.21 -1.44 13.67
CA ALA A 147 4.49 -1.35 14.93
C ALA A 147 3.39 -2.40 15.11
N ALA A 148 2.76 -2.42 16.29
CA ALA A 148 1.63 -3.30 16.54
C ALA A 148 0.43 -3.00 15.63
N ARG A 149 0.10 -1.72 15.42
CA ARG A 149 -1.07 -1.32 14.61
C ARG A 149 -0.83 -0.06 13.79
N ILE A 150 -1.47 0.01 12.63
CA ILE A 150 -1.53 1.23 11.80
C ILE A 150 -2.83 1.98 12.10
N SER A 151 -2.76 3.30 12.27
CA SER A 151 -3.97 4.13 12.40
C SER A 151 -4.79 4.14 11.09
N LYS A 152 -6.12 4.02 11.20
CA LYS A 152 -7.05 4.00 10.04
C LYS A 152 -7.05 5.28 9.21
N ALA A 153 -6.58 6.39 9.76
CA ALA A 153 -6.58 7.71 9.12
C ALA A 153 -5.19 8.11 8.55
N MET A 154 -4.38 7.14 8.14
CA MET A 154 -3.04 7.40 7.61
C MET A 154 -3.01 7.46 6.08
N LYS A 155 -2.30 8.45 5.55
CA LYS A 155 -1.87 8.48 4.14
C LYS A 155 -0.56 7.72 4.03
N GLN A 156 -0.43 6.87 3.02
CA GLN A 156 0.83 6.15 2.78
C GLN A 156 1.95 7.16 2.45
N PRO A 157 3.01 7.23 3.28
CA PRO A 157 4.17 8.06 2.97
C PRO A 157 4.92 7.47 1.77
N LEU A 158 5.49 8.35 0.93
CA LEU A 158 6.25 7.92 -0.26
C LEU A 158 7.64 7.37 0.10
N LYS A 159 8.21 7.82 1.22
CA LYS A 159 9.59 7.51 1.63
C LYS A 159 9.71 6.39 2.67
N VAL A 160 8.72 6.26 3.55
CA VAL A 160 8.76 5.32 4.68
C VAL A 160 7.90 4.11 4.38
N LYS A 161 8.40 2.90 4.65
CA LYS A 161 7.62 1.68 4.50
C LYS A 161 7.04 1.26 5.86
N LEU A 162 5.73 1.32 5.95
CA LEU A 162 4.99 0.89 7.14
C LEU A 162 4.83 -0.64 7.11
N MET A 163 5.02 -1.29 8.25
CA MET A 163 4.74 -2.71 8.46
C MET A 163 4.11 -2.90 9.84
N THR A 164 3.30 -3.94 9.99
CA THR A 164 2.80 -4.36 11.30
C THR A 164 3.50 -5.59 11.82
N PHE A 165 3.42 -5.86 13.13
CA PHE A 165 3.87 -7.12 13.72
C PHE A 165 3.18 -8.33 13.06
N GLU A 166 1.89 -8.20 12.72
CA GLU A 166 1.14 -9.23 11.99
C GLU A 166 1.81 -9.57 10.65
N GLU A 167 2.25 -8.58 9.87
CA GLU A 167 2.92 -8.82 8.58
C GLU A 167 4.33 -9.41 8.69
N ILE A 168 4.94 -9.37 9.88
CA ILE A 168 6.33 -9.81 10.13
C ILE A 168 6.37 -11.19 10.78
N LEU A 169 5.36 -11.51 11.58
CA LEU A 169 5.24 -12.79 12.31
C LEU A 169 4.59 -13.89 11.46
N GLU A 170 3.93 -13.53 10.36
CA GLU A 170 3.26 -14.43 9.38
C GLU A 170 4.22 -14.96 8.29
#